data_AF-A0A6G3TFM3-F1
#
_entry.id   AF-A0A6G3TFM3-F1
#
_cell.length_a   1.000
_cell.length_b   1.000
_cell.length_c   1.000
_cell.angle_alpha   90.00
_cell.angle_beta   90.00
_cell.angle_gamma   90.00
#
_symmetry.space_group_name_H-M   'P 1'
#
loop_
_entity.id
_entity.type
_entity.pdbx_description
1 polymer ?
#
loop_
_entity_poly.entity_id
_entity_poly.type
_entity_poly.pdbx_seq_one_letter_code
_entity_poly.pdbx_strand_id
1 'polypeptide(L)'
;MAASPPLPSPPAWRHVLEGGLAVVAALATMAATAWTALVLLGADGVAPVSRLVPTLVSLAVGGGVTLESAAESGASAGGGGGLAGLFGGGGGGLGVSLAGRAALTPLTLTFLGAAVLAVVFFRPLGRRARPTPAMLWARSGGALVTSAVALPVCAVLATGTARLPKSVTDRMGERAGSGAASGPGGLGGFGGFGGGGGDGGGGLASGLSAVGFRTDVAATAFLGVLGVAAVLAAGCLAARRTTLPRPLALGGLRTKWNAVLSTLAGAAAVLCCAVLAVAVLAGAAALTGRGRTAEVAGMLLLAGPNLIAAVLTAGTGASWEAAVRRVQPEGGGMLGMLGGGGKQAGTADGDRAVDLGHWAGAGVPLWVIGLLLTLLILLAAGYVAAARTPARTPRQDADSLLDRHADTALRMGIAVGVMTFVLPFLARGSLRIGISLMGRELGGLGAALDTGPRLSALTAFVVAALASYAGSRLHGRRARRRQRPTGTARAAVPGRRAVTSDPAS
;
A
#
# COMPACT_ATOMS: atom_id res chain seq x y z
N MET A 1 52.65 20.98 12.93
CA MET A 1 51.17 20.91 12.85
C MET A 1 50.66 20.28 14.14
N ALA A 2 50.14 21.08 15.08
CA ALA A 2 49.54 20.55 16.31
C ALA A 2 48.20 19.91 15.96
N ALA A 3 48.02 18.63 16.29
CA ALA A 3 46.76 17.93 16.11
C ALA A 3 45.71 18.59 17.00
N SER A 4 44.67 19.16 16.39
CA SER A 4 43.54 19.72 17.12
C SER A 4 42.96 18.65 18.07
N PRO A 5 42.66 18.98 19.34
CA PRO A 5 42.10 18.01 20.27
C PRO A 5 40.79 17.43 19.70
N PRO A 6 40.55 16.12 19.88
CA PRO A 6 39.34 15.48 19.38
C PRO A 6 38.12 16.15 20.02
N LEU A 7 37.25 16.71 19.17
CA LEU A 7 35.97 17.26 19.62
C LEU A 7 35.18 16.19 20.40
N PRO A 8 34.56 16.55 21.54
CA PRO A 8 33.80 15.60 22.35
C PRO A 8 32.70 14.96 21.51
N SER A 9 32.58 13.64 21.61
CA SER A 9 31.51 12.90 20.93
C SER A 9 30.16 13.40 21.44
N PRO A 10 29.19 13.69 20.55
CA PRO A 10 27.87 14.12 20.97
C PRO A 10 27.23 13.07 21.90
N PRO A 11 26.42 13.49 22.87
CA PRO A 11 25.81 12.58 23.84
C PRO A 11 24.78 11.66 23.17
N ALA A 12 24.64 10.44 23.70
CA ALA A 12 23.81 9.38 23.11
C ALA A 12 22.34 9.78 22.91
N TRP A 13 21.76 10.60 23.80
CA TRP A 13 20.38 11.06 23.72
C TRP A 13 20.09 11.85 22.43
N ARG A 14 21.08 12.56 21.87
CA ARG A 14 20.92 13.28 20.60
C ARG A 14 20.62 12.32 19.44
N HIS A 15 21.23 11.14 19.44
CA HIS A 15 20.98 10.12 18.41
C HIS A 15 19.60 9.49 18.54
N VAL A 16 19.12 9.29 19.76
CA VAL A 16 17.76 8.86 20.04
C VAL A 16 16.75 9.88 19.46
N LEU A 17 16.95 11.17 19.73
CA LEU A 17 16.09 12.23 19.20
C LEU A 17 16.13 12.33 17.67
N GLU A 18 17.31 12.20 17.05
CA GLU A 18 17.42 12.18 15.58
C GLU A 18 16.66 10.98 14.95
N GLY A 19 16.56 9.86 15.67
CA GLY A 19 15.75 8.70 15.28
C GLY A 19 14.26 8.98 15.41
N GLY A 20 13.84 9.55 16.54
CA GLY A 20 12.45 9.94 16.78
C GLY A 20 11.95 11.00 15.80
N LEU A 21 12.77 12.02 15.51
CA LEU A 21 12.46 13.06 14.51
C LEU A 21 12.25 12.48 13.11
N ALA A 22 12.93 11.38 12.75
CA ALA A 22 12.71 10.72 11.46
C ALA A 22 11.32 10.08 11.37
N VAL A 23 10.83 9.49 12.46
CA VAL A 23 9.48 8.92 12.55
C VAL A 23 8.42 10.02 12.57
N VAL A 24 8.63 11.09 13.35
CA VAL A 24 7.71 12.23 13.38
C VAL A 24 7.60 12.89 12.00
N ALA A 25 8.73 13.08 11.30
CA ALA A 25 8.72 13.61 9.94
C ALA A 25 7.95 12.70 8.98
N ALA A 26 8.14 11.38 9.06
CA ALA A 26 7.41 10.41 8.24
C ALA A 26 5.89 10.49 8.50
N LEU A 27 5.47 10.44 9.77
CA LEU A 27 4.05 10.54 10.14
C LEU A 27 3.44 11.88 9.74
N ALA A 28 4.16 12.99 9.90
CA ALA A 28 3.71 14.31 9.47
C ALA A 28 3.51 14.37 7.96
N THR A 29 4.43 13.80 7.17
CA THR A 29 4.26 13.75 5.71
C THR A 29 3.08 12.87 5.29
N MET A 30 2.88 11.72 5.95
CA MET A 30 1.71 10.87 5.70
C MET A 30 0.41 11.61 6.05
N ALA A 31 0.35 12.29 7.20
CA ALA A 31 -0.81 13.04 7.63
C ALA A 31 -1.14 14.20 6.69
N ALA A 32 -0.12 14.96 6.26
CA ALA A 32 -0.30 16.05 5.29
C ALA A 32 -0.81 15.53 3.94
N THR A 33 -0.26 14.42 3.45
CA THR A 33 -0.70 13.80 2.19
C THR A 33 -2.13 13.24 2.30
N ALA A 34 -2.44 12.56 3.40
CA ALA A 34 -3.80 12.07 3.68
C ALA A 34 -4.80 13.23 3.74
N TRP A 35 -4.46 14.32 4.44
CA TRP A 35 -5.26 15.53 4.49
C TRP A 35 -5.52 16.08 3.08
N THR A 36 -4.47 16.27 2.28
CA THR A 36 -4.62 16.80 0.91
C THR A 36 -5.50 15.91 0.04
N ALA A 37 -5.37 14.58 0.17
CA ALA A 37 -6.19 13.65 -0.59
C ALA A 37 -7.66 13.72 -0.16
N LEU A 38 -7.94 13.79 1.14
CA LEU A 38 -9.31 13.91 1.68
C LEU A 38 -9.99 15.20 1.24
N VAL A 39 -9.27 16.33 1.27
CA VAL A 39 -9.79 17.62 0.78
C VAL A 39 -10.09 17.56 -0.72
N LEU A 40 -9.20 16.96 -1.52
CA LEU A 40 -9.44 16.78 -2.96
C LEU A 40 -10.63 15.86 -3.27
N LEU A 41 -10.93 14.92 -2.37
CA LEU A 41 -12.09 14.03 -2.46
C LEU A 41 -13.38 14.64 -1.89
N GLY A 42 -13.33 15.84 -1.28
CA GLY A 42 -14.48 16.45 -0.63
C GLY A 42 -14.99 15.66 0.59
N ALA A 43 -14.09 14.95 1.28
CA ALA A 43 -14.44 14.06 2.39
C ALA A 43 -14.98 14.80 3.64
N ASP A 44 -14.84 16.12 3.70
CA ASP A 44 -15.33 16.99 4.77
C ASP A 44 -16.84 16.86 4.99
N GLY A 45 -17.58 16.49 3.94
CA GLY A 45 -19.02 16.24 4.01
C GLY A 45 -19.41 14.92 4.70
N VAL A 46 -18.45 14.01 4.90
CA VAL A 46 -18.67 12.65 5.43
C VAL A 46 -18.27 12.54 6.90
N ALA A 47 -17.08 13.02 7.25
CA ALA A 47 -16.60 13.03 8.63
C ALA A 47 -15.54 14.14 8.82
N PRO A 48 -15.32 14.62 10.06
CA PRO A 48 -14.30 15.64 10.31
C PRO A 48 -12.91 15.10 9.95
N VAL A 49 -12.18 15.87 9.14
CA VAL A 49 -10.84 15.51 8.64
C VAL A 49 -9.85 15.22 9.77
N SER A 50 -10.04 15.88 10.91
CA SER A 50 -9.26 15.64 12.15
C SER A 50 -9.30 14.19 12.63
N ARG A 51 -10.35 13.42 12.28
CA ARG A 51 -10.47 12.00 12.59
C ARG A 51 -10.13 11.11 11.40
N LEU A 52 -10.46 11.52 10.18
CA LEU A 52 -10.16 10.73 8.97
C LEU A 52 -8.66 10.61 8.71
N VAL A 53 -7.87 11.65 8.97
CA VAL A 53 -6.41 11.62 8.75
C VAL A 53 -5.73 10.59 9.65
N PRO A 54 -5.93 10.59 10.99
CA PRO A 54 -5.41 9.52 11.85
C PRO A 54 -5.87 8.12 11.43
N THR A 55 -7.10 7.96 10.95
CA THR A 55 -7.62 6.68 10.44
C THR A 55 -6.85 6.21 9.20
N LEU A 56 -6.64 7.10 8.22
CA LEU A 56 -5.85 6.77 7.02
C LEU A 56 -4.38 6.46 7.35
N VAL A 57 -3.79 7.20 8.29
CA VAL A 57 -2.42 6.92 8.75
C VAL A 57 -2.36 5.56 9.45
N SER A 58 -3.36 5.21 10.26
CA SER A 58 -3.43 3.90 10.93
C SER A 58 -3.60 2.76 9.93
N LEU A 59 -4.48 2.93 8.93
CA LEU A 59 -4.65 1.99 7.81
C LEU A 59 -3.37 1.83 6.99
N ALA A 60 -2.65 2.92 6.70
CA ALA A 60 -1.39 2.90 5.95
C ALA A 60 -0.29 2.07 6.64
N VAL A 61 -0.39 1.95 7.97
CA VAL A 61 0.56 1.23 8.81
C VAL A 61 0.13 -0.24 9.02
N GLY A 62 -1.03 -0.63 8.47
CA GLY A 62 -1.58 -1.99 8.53
C GLY A 62 -2.68 -2.18 9.57
N GLY A 63 -3.11 -1.11 10.25
CA GLY A 63 -4.24 -1.15 11.18
C GLY A 63 -5.56 -1.45 10.47
N GLY A 64 -6.43 -2.26 11.09
CA GLY A 64 -7.80 -2.47 10.62
C GLY A 64 -8.77 -1.44 11.20
N VAL A 65 -9.80 -1.07 10.43
CA VAL A 65 -10.90 -0.23 10.90
C VAL A 65 -12.17 -1.06 10.99
N THR A 66 -12.78 -1.09 12.17
CA THR A 66 -14.13 -1.61 12.38
C THR A 66 -15.12 -0.46 12.36
N LEU A 67 -16.23 -0.65 11.65
CA LEU A 67 -17.38 0.23 11.58
C LEU A 67 -18.48 -0.40 12.43
N GLU A 68 -19.08 0.35 13.33
CA GLU A 68 -20.17 -0.09 14.18
C GLU A 68 -21.17 1.06 14.30
N SER A 69 -22.44 0.84 13.98
CA SER A 69 -23.48 1.85 14.17
C SER A 69 -23.51 2.26 15.64
N ALA A 70 -23.43 3.55 15.91
CA ALA A 70 -23.67 4.06 17.24
C ALA A 70 -25.18 3.90 17.50
N ALA A 71 -25.60 2.77 18.05
CA ALA A 71 -26.92 2.69 18.66
C ALA A 71 -26.90 3.74 19.78
N GLU A 72 -27.73 4.78 19.66
CA GLU A 72 -27.87 5.79 20.70
C GLU A 72 -28.31 5.11 22.00
N SER A 73 -27.36 4.77 22.85
CA SER A 73 -27.63 4.36 24.22
C SER A 73 -27.88 5.62 25.05
N GLY A 74 -29.09 6.18 24.89
CA GLY A 74 -29.78 6.92 25.94
C GLY A 74 -30.03 8.41 25.69
N ALA A 75 -31.30 8.75 25.46
CA ALA A 75 -31.92 9.99 25.93
C ALA A 75 -33.47 9.90 25.91
N SER A 76 -34.06 9.19 26.88
CA SER A 76 -35.42 9.51 27.36
C SER A 76 -35.52 9.34 28.87
N ALA A 77 -34.65 10.03 29.60
CA ALA A 77 -35.02 10.52 30.93
C ALA A 77 -35.94 11.73 30.73
N GLY A 78 -37.25 11.50 30.66
CA GLY A 78 -38.23 12.56 30.45
C GLY A 78 -39.67 12.05 30.40
N GLY A 79 -40.27 11.86 31.58
CA GLY A 79 -41.70 11.95 31.90
C GLY A 79 -42.75 11.48 30.88
N GLY A 80 -43.34 10.31 31.12
CA GLY A 80 -44.57 9.89 30.45
C GLY A 80 -45.04 8.53 30.93
N GLY A 81 -45.62 8.47 32.13
CA GLY A 81 -46.24 7.26 32.68
C GLY A 81 -47.47 6.86 31.85
N GLY A 82 -47.27 5.90 30.94
CA GLY A 82 -48.34 5.25 30.19
C GLY A 82 -48.28 3.74 30.37
N LEU A 83 -49.44 3.09 30.32
CA LEU A 83 -49.71 1.65 30.54
C LEU A 83 -48.88 0.67 29.67
N ALA A 84 -48.02 1.15 28.78
CA ALA A 84 -47.08 0.35 27.99
C ALA A 84 -45.92 -0.26 28.82
N GLY A 85 -45.63 0.27 30.01
CA GLY A 85 -44.59 -0.28 30.91
C GLY A 85 -45.00 -1.53 31.68
N LEU A 86 -46.29 -1.89 31.71
CA LEU A 86 -46.82 -2.97 32.55
C LEU A 86 -46.76 -4.35 31.88
N PHE A 87 -46.64 -4.42 30.55
CA PHE A 87 -46.55 -5.67 29.78
C PHE A 87 -45.12 -6.03 29.36
N GLY A 88 -44.16 -5.96 30.29
CA GLY A 88 -42.80 -6.46 30.04
C GLY A 88 -42.09 -5.81 28.85
N GLY A 89 -42.43 -4.56 28.52
CA GLY A 89 -41.85 -3.75 27.45
C GLY A 89 -40.46 -3.23 27.83
N GLY A 90 -39.53 -4.13 28.16
CA GLY A 90 -38.12 -3.81 28.28
C GLY A 90 -37.55 -3.56 26.89
N GLY A 91 -37.61 -2.31 26.41
CA GLY A 91 -36.61 -1.67 25.54
C GLY A 91 -36.08 -2.43 24.31
N GLY A 92 -36.78 -3.43 23.80
CA GLY A 92 -36.37 -4.24 22.65
C GLY A 92 -36.82 -3.61 21.33
N GLY A 93 -36.49 -2.34 21.10
CA GLY A 93 -36.64 -1.76 19.77
C GLY A 93 -35.81 -2.59 18.79
N LEU A 94 -36.41 -3.01 17.67
CA LEU A 94 -35.74 -3.69 16.56
C LEU A 94 -34.67 -2.76 15.95
N GLY A 95 -33.52 -2.64 16.63
CA GLY A 95 -32.41 -1.81 16.22
C GLY A 95 -31.70 -2.46 15.05
N VAL A 96 -31.84 -1.85 13.86
CA VAL A 96 -30.99 -2.15 12.71
C VAL A 96 -29.61 -1.59 13.03
N SER A 97 -28.63 -2.48 13.18
CA SER A 97 -27.23 -2.12 13.41
C SER A 97 -26.42 -2.30 12.12
N LEU A 98 -25.49 -1.39 11.85
CA LEU A 98 -24.55 -1.48 10.73
C LEU A 98 -23.20 -1.90 11.29
N ALA A 99 -22.72 -3.07 10.91
CA ALA A 99 -21.38 -3.55 11.27
C ALA A 99 -20.55 -3.65 10.00
N GLY A 100 -19.36 -3.08 9.98
CA GLY A 100 -18.48 -3.15 8.83
C GLY A 100 -17.02 -3.30 9.22
N ARG A 101 -16.21 -3.78 8.27
CA ARG A 101 -14.76 -3.86 8.42
C ARG A 101 -14.12 -3.36 7.15
N ALA A 102 -13.28 -2.34 7.29
CA ALA A 102 -12.46 -1.80 6.22
C ALA A 102 -11.00 -2.11 6.51
N ALA A 103 -10.38 -2.89 5.65
CA ALA A 103 -8.95 -3.15 5.64
C ALA A 103 -8.46 -2.85 4.22
N LEU A 104 -8.05 -1.61 3.98
CA LEU A 104 -7.41 -1.18 2.75
C LEU A 104 -6.17 -0.39 3.12
N THR A 105 -5.00 -0.88 2.71
CA THR A 105 -3.72 -0.23 2.99
C THR A 105 -3.42 0.80 1.89
N PRO A 106 -3.49 2.12 2.14
CA PRO A 106 -3.07 3.11 1.16
C PRO A 106 -1.55 3.09 1.01
N LEU A 107 -1.03 2.35 0.02
CA LEU A 107 0.42 2.16 -0.16
C LEU A 107 1.13 3.46 -0.53
N THR A 108 0.42 4.50 -1.01
CA THR A 108 0.96 5.87 -1.14
C THR A 108 1.53 6.37 0.17
N LEU A 109 0.72 6.32 1.23
CA LEU A 109 1.08 6.79 2.55
C LEU A 109 2.17 5.90 3.14
N THR A 110 2.05 4.58 3.01
CA THR A 110 3.08 3.64 3.47
C THR A 110 4.43 3.89 2.78
N PHE A 111 4.42 4.05 1.46
CA PHE A 111 5.62 4.33 0.66
C PHE A 111 6.22 5.68 1.02
N LEU A 112 5.41 6.73 1.11
CA LEU A 112 5.88 8.07 1.44
C LEU A 112 6.49 8.11 2.84
N GLY A 113 5.81 7.51 3.82
CA GLY A 113 6.32 7.36 5.18
C GLY A 113 7.66 6.60 5.20
N ALA A 114 7.76 5.47 4.49
CA ALA A 114 9.00 4.70 4.39
C ALA A 114 10.14 5.48 3.72
N ALA A 115 9.85 6.22 2.63
CA ALA A 115 10.83 7.01 1.90
C ALA A 115 11.34 8.17 2.75
N VAL A 116 10.45 8.92 3.40
CA VAL A 116 10.80 10.03 4.29
C VAL A 116 11.58 9.52 5.50
N LEU A 117 11.12 8.43 6.13
CA LEU A 117 11.83 7.78 7.23
C LEU A 117 13.25 7.40 6.80
N ALA A 118 13.40 6.70 5.67
CA ALA A 118 14.72 6.31 5.16
C ALA A 118 15.60 7.54 4.86
N VAL A 119 15.09 8.55 4.17
CA VAL A 119 15.86 9.75 3.84
C VAL A 119 16.29 10.49 5.10
N VAL A 120 15.39 10.78 6.03
CA VAL A 120 15.71 11.53 7.26
C VAL A 120 16.61 10.72 8.18
N PHE A 121 16.44 9.40 8.25
CA PHE A 121 17.28 8.52 9.06
C PHE A 121 18.70 8.37 8.50
N PHE A 122 18.85 8.14 7.19
CA PHE A 122 20.14 7.82 6.57
C PHE A 122 20.92 9.05 6.07
N ARG A 123 20.27 10.18 5.77
CA ARG A 123 20.94 11.40 5.25
C ARG A 123 22.03 11.94 6.19
N PRO A 124 21.85 11.97 7.53
CA PRO A 124 22.91 12.41 8.45
C PRO A 124 24.08 11.43 8.52
N LEU A 125 23.83 10.13 8.32
CA LEU A 125 24.87 9.09 8.32
C LEU A 125 25.78 9.20 7.10
N GLY A 126 25.25 9.59 5.94
CA GLY A 126 26.04 9.78 4.72
C GLY A 126 27.07 10.92 4.78
N ARG A 127 26.95 11.86 5.73
CA ARG A 127 27.88 12.99 5.90
C ARG A 127 29.04 12.69 6.86
N ARG A 128 29.04 11.54 7.54
CA ARG A 128 30.05 11.20 8.56
C ARG A 128 31.02 10.13 8.03
N ALA A 129 32.30 10.27 8.34
CA ALA A 129 33.33 9.35 7.83
C ALA A 129 33.32 7.97 8.53
N ARG A 130 32.92 7.87 9.80
CA ARG A 130 32.91 6.62 10.59
C ARG A 130 31.85 6.64 11.72
N PRO A 131 30.66 6.05 11.53
CA PRO A 131 29.66 5.94 12.58
C PRO A 131 29.96 4.73 13.46
N THR A 132 29.90 4.96 14.77
CA THR A 132 29.96 3.91 15.78
C THR A 132 28.67 3.07 15.77
N PRO A 133 28.75 1.75 16.04
CA PRO A 133 27.57 0.89 16.09
C PRO A 133 26.55 1.36 17.14
N ALA A 134 27.05 1.87 18.27
CA ALA A 134 26.22 2.44 19.34
C ALA A 134 25.33 3.60 18.85
N MET A 135 25.83 4.44 17.93
CA MET A 135 25.05 5.53 17.35
C MET A 135 23.86 4.99 16.53
N LEU A 136 24.08 3.94 15.73
CA LEU A 136 23.03 3.34 14.92
C LEU A 136 21.97 2.68 15.81
N TRP A 137 22.38 1.96 16.85
CA TRP A 137 21.45 1.36 17.83
C TRP A 137 20.66 2.42 18.59
N ALA A 138 21.30 3.50 19.06
CA ALA A 138 20.60 4.59 19.73
C ALA A 138 19.56 5.25 18.82
N ARG A 139 19.90 5.47 17.55
CA ARG A 139 18.99 6.06 16.56
C ARG A 139 17.83 5.13 16.21
N SER A 140 18.11 3.85 16.00
CA SER A 140 17.08 2.83 15.76
C SER A 140 16.16 2.69 16.98
N GLY A 141 16.72 2.67 18.20
CA GLY A 141 15.97 2.64 19.44
C GLY A 141 15.03 3.85 19.57
N GLY A 142 15.53 5.06 19.30
CA GLY A 142 14.71 6.26 19.28
C GLY A 142 13.57 6.23 18.26
N ALA A 143 13.83 5.71 17.05
CA ALA A 143 12.79 5.52 16.04
C ALA A 143 11.72 4.51 16.51
N LEU A 144 12.13 3.35 17.02
CA LEU A 144 11.22 2.29 17.47
C LEU A 144 10.37 2.73 18.67
N VAL A 145 10.97 3.40 19.67
CA VAL A 145 10.25 3.93 20.84
C VAL A 145 9.26 5.01 20.40
N THR A 146 9.70 5.93 19.52
CA THR A 146 8.81 6.99 19.02
C THR A 146 7.64 6.41 18.23
N SER A 147 7.87 5.39 17.40
CA SER A 147 6.78 4.71 16.69
C SER A 147 5.85 3.95 17.63
N ALA A 148 6.40 3.31 18.66
CA ALA A 148 5.61 2.57 19.65
C ALA A 148 4.70 3.47 20.48
N VAL A 149 4.99 4.78 20.59
CA VAL A 149 4.13 5.76 21.26
C VAL A 149 3.22 6.49 20.27
N ALA A 150 3.76 6.98 19.16
CA ALA A 150 3.01 7.81 18.22
C ALA A 150 1.90 7.05 17.49
N LEU A 151 2.13 5.77 17.13
CA LEU A 151 1.15 4.99 16.39
C LEU A 151 -0.10 4.64 17.22
N PRO A 152 0.01 4.19 18.49
CA PRO A 152 -1.16 4.07 19.35
C PRO A 152 -1.93 5.36 19.52
N VAL A 153 -1.23 6.50 19.68
CA VAL A 153 -1.87 7.82 19.80
C VAL A 153 -2.67 8.14 18.54
N CYS A 154 -2.09 7.92 17.34
CA CYS A 154 -2.82 8.06 16.08
C CYS A 154 -4.04 7.13 16.00
N ALA A 155 -3.91 5.87 16.45
CA ALA A 155 -5.03 4.93 16.45
C ALA A 155 -6.15 5.36 17.42
N VAL A 156 -5.81 5.84 18.62
CA VAL A 156 -6.79 6.37 19.58
C VAL A 156 -7.50 7.61 19.02
N LEU A 157 -6.77 8.51 18.35
CA LEU A 157 -7.36 9.68 17.68
C LEU A 157 -8.23 9.30 16.47
N ALA A 158 -8.01 8.11 15.89
CA ALA A 158 -8.79 7.54 14.80
C ALA A 158 -10.11 6.90 15.27
N THR A 159 -10.68 7.37 16.38
CA THR A 159 -12.00 6.96 16.87
C THR A 159 -13.00 8.08 16.68
N GLY A 160 -14.16 7.75 16.12
CA GLY A 160 -15.16 8.76 15.82
C GLY A 160 -16.43 8.24 15.21
N THR A 161 -17.37 9.15 15.01
CA THR A 161 -18.59 8.92 14.23
C THR A 161 -18.43 9.55 12.85
N ALA A 162 -18.80 8.81 11.80
CA ALA A 162 -18.90 9.26 10.43
C ALA A 162 -20.37 9.26 10.00
N ARG A 163 -20.76 10.24 9.17
CA ARG A 163 -22.09 10.28 8.56
C ARG A 163 -22.06 9.61 7.20
N LEU A 164 -23.09 8.85 6.86
CA LEU A 164 -23.20 8.30 5.52
C LEU A 164 -23.37 9.43 4.48
N PRO A 165 -22.76 9.29 3.28
CA PRO A 165 -22.94 10.27 2.21
C PRO A 165 -24.42 10.42 1.83
N LYS A 166 -24.86 11.66 1.56
CA LYS A 166 -26.25 11.96 1.18
C LYS A 166 -26.75 11.13 0.00
N SER A 167 -25.89 10.87 -0.98
CA SER A 167 -26.22 10.03 -2.14
C SER A 167 -26.52 8.57 -1.80
N VAL A 168 -25.98 8.05 -0.69
CA VAL A 168 -26.26 6.69 -0.21
C VAL A 168 -27.53 6.70 0.63
N THR A 169 -27.73 7.71 1.48
CA THR A 169 -28.96 7.87 2.26
C THR A 169 -30.17 8.12 1.36
N ASP A 170 -30.02 8.94 0.31
CA ASP A 170 -31.09 9.24 -0.65
C ASP A 170 -31.45 8.00 -1.45
N ARG A 171 -30.45 7.24 -1.92
CA ARG A 171 -30.68 6.00 -2.66
C ARG A 171 -31.28 4.89 -1.78
N MET A 172 -30.95 4.86 -0.48
CA MET A 172 -31.61 3.96 0.47
C MET A 172 -33.06 4.39 0.75
N GLY A 173 -33.32 5.70 0.90
CA GLY A 173 -34.66 6.25 1.09
C GLY A 173 -35.57 6.04 -0.13
N GLU A 174 -35.04 6.25 -1.33
CA GLU A 174 -35.75 6.05 -2.60
C GLU A 174 -36.12 4.57 -2.81
N ARG A 175 -35.23 3.64 -2.41
CA ARG A 175 -35.48 2.19 -2.51
C ARG A 175 -36.44 1.68 -1.43
N ALA A 176 -36.50 2.33 -0.28
CA ALA A 176 -37.51 2.07 0.75
C ALA A 176 -38.89 2.62 0.34
N GLY A 177 -38.94 3.75 -0.37
CA GLY A 177 -40.18 4.33 -0.92
C GLY A 177 -40.71 3.62 -2.17
N SER A 178 -39.84 3.08 -3.03
CA SER A 178 -40.24 2.44 -4.29
C SER A 178 -40.87 1.05 -4.14
N GLY A 179 -40.80 0.45 -2.94
CA GLY A 179 -41.49 -0.81 -2.63
C GLY A 179 -43.00 -0.67 -2.37
N ALA A 180 -43.51 0.57 -2.28
CA ALA A 180 -44.90 0.85 -1.95
C ALA A 180 -45.79 1.18 -3.16
N ALA A 181 -45.24 1.25 -4.38
CA ALA A 181 -45.99 1.66 -5.56
C ALA A 181 -45.68 0.79 -6.78
N SER A 182 -46.28 -0.39 -6.87
CA SER A 182 -46.68 -0.98 -8.17
C SER A 182 -47.40 -2.32 -7.97
N GLY A 183 -48.73 -2.30 -8.15
CA GLY A 183 -49.51 -3.51 -8.40
C GLY A 183 -50.95 -3.46 -7.88
N PRO A 184 -51.97 -3.35 -8.75
CA PRO A 184 -53.34 -3.63 -8.34
C PRO A 184 -53.51 -5.16 -8.24
N GLY A 185 -53.50 -5.71 -7.02
CA GLY A 185 -53.93 -7.11 -6.78
C GLY A 185 -53.02 -8.03 -5.96
N GLY A 186 -52.13 -7.54 -5.08
CA GLY A 186 -51.31 -8.38 -4.21
C GLY A 186 -51.78 -8.36 -2.74
N LEU A 187 -52.25 -9.50 -2.24
CA LEU A 187 -52.64 -9.72 -0.84
C LEU A 187 -51.45 -9.55 0.13
N GLY A 188 -51.62 -8.64 1.10
CA GLY A 188 -51.19 -8.73 2.50
C GLY A 188 -49.74 -9.13 2.82
N GLY A 189 -48.92 -8.15 3.23
CA GLY A 189 -47.63 -8.41 3.88
C GLY A 189 -47.11 -7.23 4.70
N PHE A 190 -47.32 -7.28 6.02
CA PHE A 190 -46.54 -6.57 7.07
C PHE A 190 -46.47 -5.03 7.08
N GLY A 191 -47.47 -4.31 6.56
CA GLY A 191 -47.60 -2.85 6.74
C GLY A 191 -48.31 -2.41 8.04
N GLY A 192 -48.59 -3.32 8.97
CA GLY A 192 -49.51 -3.10 10.09
C GLY A 192 -48.87 -3.15 11.48
N PHE A 193 -47.83 -2.35 11.74
CA PHE A 193 -47.45 -1.98 13.11
C PHE A 193 -47.00 -0.51 13.11
N GLY A 194 -47.97 0.39 13.28
CA GLY A 194 -47.71 1.83 13.36
C GLY A 194 -48.88 2.67 12.91
N GLY A 195 -50.07 2.49 13.50
CA GLY A 195 -51.15 3.44 13.35
C GLY A 195 -50.88 4.69 14.18
N GLY A 196 -50.70 5.84 13.51
CA GLY A 196 -50.69 7.16 14.17
C GLY A 196 -49.78 8.20 13.52
N GLY A 197 -50.26 8.84 12.45
CA GLY A 197 -49.99 10.24 12.08
C GLY A 197 -48.54 10.74 11.93
N GLY A 198 -48.15 11.05 10.69
CA GLY A 198 -47.14 12.08 10.36
C GLY A 198 -45.68 11.67 10.53
N ASP A 199 -44.88 11.83 9.46
CA ASP A 199 -43.40 11.92 9.50
C ASP A 199 -42.58 10.72 10.04
N GLY A 200 -43.17 9.52 10.14
CA GLY A 200 -42.50 8.33 10.72
C GLY A 200 -41.46 7.59 9.85
N GLY A 201 -41.22 7.99 8.60
CA GLY A 201 -40.21 7.35 7.73
C GLY A 201 -38.75 7.71 8.08
N GLY A 202 -38.55 8.72 8.93
CA GLY A 202 -37.22 9.27 9.27
C GLY A 202 -36.50 8.58 10.43
N GLY A 203 -37.16 7.74 11.23
CA GLY A 203 -36.58 7.13 12.43
C GLY A 203 -35.49 6.10 12.16
N LEU A 204 -35.70 5.20 11.19
CA LEU A 204 -34.72 4.17 10.81
C LEU A 204 -33.52 4.77 10.04
N ALA A 205 -33.76 5.77 9.20
CA ALA A 205 -32.69 6.50 8.49
C ALA A 205 -31.88 7.40 9.44
N SER A 206 -32.51 8.00 10.46
CA SER A 206 -31.82 8.78 11.49
C SER A 206 -30.98 7.90 12.42
N GLY A 207 -31.47 6.71 12.80
CA GLY A 207 -30.70 5.75 13.61
C GLY A 207 -29.47 5.15 12.90
N LEU A 208 -29.48 5.10 11.57
CA LEU A 208 -28.33 4.68 10.75
C LEU A 208 -27.42 5.84 10.32
N SER A 209 -27.76 7.10 10.67
CA SER A 209 -27.07 8.28 10.17
C SER A 209 -25.65 8.47 10.72
N ALA A 210 -25.32 7.79 11.83
CA ALA A 210 -24.02 7.87 12.49
C ALA A 210 -23.40 6.48 12.67
N VAL A 211 -22.31 6.23 11.96
CA VAL A 211 -21.52 4.99 12.07
C VAL A 211 -20.25 5.32 12.85
N GLY A 212 -20.09 4.72 14.03
CA GLY A 212 -18.85 4.71 14.77
C GLY A 212 -17.77 3.97 14.00
N PHE A 213 -16.55 4.48 13.97
CA PHE A 213 -15.38 3.77 13.48
C PHE A 213 -14.33 3.69 14.58
N ARG A 214 -13.71 2.53 14.69
CA ARG A 214 -12.66 2.22 15.66
C ARG A 214 -11.50 1.54 14.96
N THR A 215 -10.29 1.97 15.26
CA THR A 215 -9.09 1.29 14.80
C THR A 215 -8.61 0.30 15.85
N ASP A 216 -8.05 -0.83 15.40
CA ASP A 216 -7.35 -1.76 16.28
C ASP A 216 -5.99 -1.17 16.67
N VAL A 217 -5.92 -0.62 17.89
CA VAL A 217 -4.72 0.03 18.43
C VAL A 217 -3.55 -0.94 18.54
N ALA A 218 -3.81 -2.19 18.96
CA ALA A 218 -2.76 -3.18 19.19
C ALA A 218 -2.15 -3.65 17.86
N ALA A 219 -3.00 -3.97 16.88
CA ALA A 219 -2.54 -4.35 15.55
C ALA A 219 -1.78 -3.21 14.86
N THR A 220 -2.29 -1.98 14.93
CA THR A 220 -1.65 -0.80 14.32
C THR A 220 -0.27 -0.53 14.92
N ALA A 221 -0.14 -0.60 16.24
CA ALA A 221 1.12 -0.39 16.93
C ALA A 221 2.14 -1.48 16.57
N PHE A 222 1.74 -2.75 16.63
CA PHE A 222 2.62 -3.87 16.33
C PHE A 222 3.08 -3.86 14.87
N LEU A 223 2.16 -3.78 13.92
CA LEU A 223 2.48 -3.77 12.49
C LEU A 223 3.30 -2.55 12.09
N GLY A 224 3.06 -1.40 12.73
CA GLY A 224 3.83 -0.21 12.43
C GLY A 224 5.22 -0.17 12.99
N VAL A 225 5.44 -0.66 14.22
CA VAL A 225 6.79 -0.86 14.75
C VAL A 225 7.54 -1.86 13.88
N LEU A 226 6.88 -2.95 13.47
CA LEU A 226 7.44 -3.94 12.55
C LEU A 226 7.78 -3.33 11.18
N GLY A 227 6.90 -2.47 10.64
CA GLY A 227 7.11 -1.73 9.39
C GLY A 227 8.31 -0.79 9.47
N VAL A 228 8.43 -0.01 10.55
CA VAL A 228 9.59 0.85 10.81
C VAL A 228 10.87 0.02 10.88
N ALA A 229 10.86 -1.09 11.62
CA ALA A 229 12.00 -2.01 11.71
C ALA A 229 12.39 -2.58 10.32
N ALA A 230 11.41 -2.99 9.52
CA ALA A 230 11.61 -3.50 8.17
C ALA A 230 12.21 -2.44 7.23
N VAL A 231 11.72 -1.19 7.28
CA VAL A 231 12.26 -0.08 6.49
C VAL A 231 13.70 0.24 6.89
N LEU A 232 14.00 0.26 8.18
CA LEU A 232 15.36 0.49 8.67
C LEU A 232 16.31 -0.65 8.25
N ALA A 233 15.87 -1.91 8.35
CA ALA A 233 16.64 -3.07 7.91
C ALA A 233 16.89 -3.05 6.39
N ALA A 234 15.85 -2.83 5.59
CA ALA A 234 15.94 -2.71 4.14
C ALA A 234 16.84 -1.52 3.73
N GLY A 235 16.70 -0.39 4.41
CA GLY A 235 17.55 0.78 4.22
C GLY A 235 19.02 0.51 4.54
N CYS A 236 19.32 -0.21 5.62
CA CYS A 236 20.69 -0.63 5.94
C CYS A 236 21.30 -1.54 4.86
N LEU A 237 20.48 -2.39 4.23
CA LEU A 237 20.91 -3.25 3.12
C LEU A 237 21.08 -2.48 1.81
N ALA A 238 20.19 -1.53 1.51
CA ALA A 238 20.17 -0.77 0.27
C ALA A 238 21.10 0.47 0.27
N ALA A 239 21.49 0.97 1.45
CA ALA A 239 22.27 2.19 1.54
C ALA A 239 23.72 1.97 1.07
N ARG A 240 24.04 2.59 -0.08
CA ARG A 240 25.40 2.62 -0.66
C ARG A 240 26.31 3.69 -0.07
N ARG A 241 25.74 4.84 0.29
CA ARG A 241 26.49 6.05 0.67
C ARG A 241 26.56 6.30 2.17
N THR A 242 25.94 5.43 2.97
CA THR A 242 26.03 5.52 4.41
C THR A 242 27.23 4.71 4.86
N THR A 243 28.16 5.40 5.49
CA THR A 243 29.11 4.75 6.37
C THR A 243 28.27 4.02 7.42
N LEU A 244 28.42 2.71 7.49
CA LEU A 244 27.74 1.86 8.47
C LEU A 244 28.84 1.23 9.32
N PRO A 245 28.54 0.85 10.57
CA PRO A 245 29.54 0.25 11.43
C PRO A 245 30.18 -0.97 10.75
N ARG A 246 31.50 -1.12 10.93
CA ARG A 246 32.35 -2.14 10.28
C ARG A 246 31.72 -3.56 10.21
N PRO A 247 31.07 -4.10 11.25
CA PRO A 247 30.42 -5.42 11.16
C PRO A 247 29.26 -5.48 10.17
N LEU A 248 28.43 -4.43 10.09
CA LEU A 248 27.32 -4.35 9.12
C LEU A 248 27.80 -3.96 7.72
N ALA A 249 28.92 -3.24 7.63
CA ALA A 249 29.52 -2.86 6.35
C ALA A 249 30.24 -4.02 5.65
N LEU A 250 30.89 -4.89 6.42
CA LEU A 250 31.57 -6.08 5.91
C LEU A 250 30.69 -7.33 5.90
N GLY A 251 29.45 -7.24 6.40
CA GLY A 251 28.52 -8.35 6.39
C GLY A 251 28.32 -8.91 4.98
N GLY A 252 28.61 -10.20 4.80
CA GLY A 252 28.52 -10.88 3.49
C GLY A 252 27.13 -10.78 2.86
N LEU A 253 26.08 -10.60 3.65
CA LEU A 253 24.72 -10.39 3.17
C LEU A 253 24.56 -9.03 2.45
N ARG A 254 25.11 -7.95 3.03
CA ARG A 254 25.00 -6.61 2.43
C ARG A 254 25.81 -6.53 1.14
N THR A 255 27.05 -7.01 1.12
CA THR A 255 27.88 -6.99 -0.10
C THR A 255 27.23 -7.78 -1.23
N LYS A 256 26.52 -8.87 -0.91
CA LYS A 256 25.79 -9.68 -1.88
C LYS A 256 24.50 -9.04 -2.40
N TRP A 257 23.67 -8.46 -1.53
CA TRP A 257 22.31 -8.01 -1.88
C TRP A 257 22.17 -6.51 -2.15
N ASN A 258 23.13 -5.68 -1.75
CA ASN A 258 23.03 -4.21 -1.84
C ASN A 258 22.82 -3.73 -3.28
N ALA A 259 23.55 -4.26 -4.26
CA ALA A 259 23.38 -3.84 -5.66
C ALA A 259 21.94 -4.04 -6.15
N VAL A 260 21.36 -5.21 -5.87
CA VAL A 260 19.99 -5.61 -6.24
C VAL A 260 18.95 -4.78 -5.49
N LEU A 261 19.05 -4.71 -4.16
CA LEU A 261 18.09 -3.99 -3.32
C LEU A 261 18.11 -2.49 -3.59
N SER A 262 19.29 -1.89 -3.78
CA SER A 262 19.42 -0.47 -4.12
C SER A 262 18.81 -0.14 -5.48
N THR A 263 18.91 -1.04 -6.47
CA THR A 263 18.28 -0.84 -7.78
C THR A 263 16.78 -1.02 -7.74
N LEU A 264 16.28 -2.03 -7.04
CA LEU A 264 14.84 -2.28 -6.89
C LEU A 264 14.17 -1.17 -6.09
N ALA A 265 14.77 -0.76 -4.97
CA ALA A 265 14.28 0.38 -4.19
C ALA A 265 14.28 1.68 -5.00
N GLY A 266 15.31 1.92 -5.81
CA GLY A 266 15.37 3.07 -6.71
C GLY A 266 14.27 3.03 -7.79
N ALA A 267 14.05 1.87 -8.42
CA ALA A 267 13.00 1.71 -9.43
C ALA A 267 11.60 1.89 -8.85
N ALA A 268 11.32 1.26 -7.69
CA ALA A 268 10.08 1.43 -6.96
C ALA A 268 9.85 2.89 -6.57
N ALA A 269 10.90 3.58 -6.11
CA ALA A 269 10.80 4.98 -5.74
C ALA A 269 10.52 5.88 -6.95
N VAL A 270 11.18 5.67 -8.08
CA VAL A 270 10.90 6.42 -9.32
C VAL A 270 9.46 6.23 -9.77
N LEU A 271 8.94 4.99 -9.72
CA LEU A 271 7.58 4.67 -10.13
C LEU A 271 6.54 5.32 -9.22
N CYS A 272 6.75 5.27 -7.90
CA CYS A 272 5.88 5.94 -6.94
C CYS A 272 5.94 7.47 -7.08
N CYS A 273 7.14 8.04 -7.25
CA CYS A 273 7.31 9.48 -7.49
C CYS A 273 6.66 9.94 -8.80
N ALA A 274 6.70 9.13 -9.86
CA ALA A 274 6.03 9.44 -11.12
C ALA A 274 4.50 9.51 -10.92
N VAL A 275 3.91 8.56 -10.20
CA VAL A 275 2.48 8.59 -9.90
C VAL A 275 2.10 9.75 -8.98
N LEU A 276 2.91 10.07 -7.98
CA LEU A 276 2.72 11.26 -7.16
C LEU A 276 2.79 12.54 -8.00
N ALA A 277 3.73 12.63 -8.94
CA ALA A 277 3.82 13.78 -9.84
C ALA A 277 2.57 13.91 -10.73
N VAL A 278 2.07 12.79 -11.28
CA VAL A 278 0.81 12.78 -12.04
C VAL A 278 -0.37 13.21 -11.16
N ALA A 279 -0.45 12.73 -9.92
CA ALA A 279 -1.51 13.12 -8.99
C ALA A 279 -1.46 14.63 -8.66
N VAL A 280 -0.26 15.18 -8.44
CA VAL A 280 -0.07 16.62 -8.21
C VAL A 280 -0.44 17.43 -9.46
N LEU A 281 -0.04 17.00 -10.66
CA LEU A 281 -0.42 17.66 -11.91
C LEU A 281 -1.93 17.60 -12.15
N ALA A 282 -2.58 16.47 -11.85
CA ALA A 282 -4.03 16.34 -11.93
C ALA A 282 -4.73 17.26 -10.91
N GLY A 283 -4.20 17.37 -9.69
CA GLY A 283 -4.71 18.29 -8.67
C GLY A 283 -4.55 19.76 -9.07
N ALA A 284 -3.40 20.13 -9.63
CA ALA A 284 -3.15 21.47 -10.16
C ALA A 284 -4.09 21.78 -11.35
N ALA A 285 -4.35 20.81 -12.23
CA ALA A 285 -5.34 20.95 -13.30
C ALA A 285 -6.77 21.11 -12.74
N ALA A 286 -7.08 20.52 -11.59
CA ALA A 286 -8.39 20.68 -10.97
C ALA A 286 -8.67 22.10 -10.49
N LEU A 287 -7.63 22.84 -10.09
CA LEU A 287 -7.72 24.26 -9.76
C LEU A 287 -8.17 25.13 -10.95
N THR A 288 -8.09 24.60 -12.19
CA THR A 288 -8.57 25.28 -13.40
C THR A 288 -10.06 25.03 -13.68
N GLY A 289 -10.82 24.44 -12.74
CA GLY A 289 -12.28 24.34 -12.78
C GLY A 289 -12.86 22.99 -13.16
N ARG A 290 -12.06 21.92 -13.22
CA ARG A 290 -12.54 20.56 -13.52
C ARG A 290 -12.74 19.75 -12.24
N GLY A 291 -13.93 19.83 -11.63
CA GLY A 291 -14.24 19.12 -10.38
C GLY A 291 -13.93 17.61 -10.42
N ARG A 292 -14.17 16.94 -11.56
CA ARG A 292 -13.86 15.51 -11.74
C ARG A 292 -12.37 15.17 -11.69
N THR A 293 -11.50 16.14 -12.00
CA THR A 293 -10.04 15.93 -11.93
C THR A 293 -9.50 16.03 -10.50
N ALA A 294 -10.15 16.77 -9.61
CA ALA A 294 -9.81 16.80 -8.19
C ALA A 294 -10.06 15.43 -7.55
N GLU A 295 -11.22 14.84 -7.84
CA GLU A 295 -11.59 13.53 -7.32
C GLU A 295 -10.62 12.45 -7.81
N VAL A 296 -10.28 12.45 -9.10
CA VAL A 296 -9.27 11.55 -9.68
C VAL A 296 -7.89 11.78 -9.07
N ALA A 297 -7.50 13.03 -8.84
CA ALA A 297 -6.23 13.35 -8.20
C ALA A 297 -6.16 12.81 -6.77
N GLY A 298 -7.22 13.01 -5.98
CA GLY A 298 -7.34 12.48 -4.61
C GLY A 298 -7.34 10.95 -4.58
N MET A 299 -8.07 10.30 -5.49
CA MET A 299 -8.04 8.85 -5.65
C MET A 299 -6.63 8.35 -6.02
N LEU A 300 -5.95 9.00 -6.97
CA LEU A 300 -4.60 8.62 -7.38
C LEU A 300 -3.58 8.84 -6.26
N LEU A 301 -3.79 9.87 -5.42
CA LEU A 301 -3.00 10.17 -4.23
C LEU A 301 -3.16 9.17 -3.09
N LEU A 302 -4.23 8.36 -3.08
CA LEU A 302 -4.42 7.29 -2.09
C LEU A 302 -4.12 5.91 -2.67
N ALA A 303 -4.59 5.63 -3.88
CA ALA A 303 -4.58 4.30 -4.49
C ALA A 303 -3.52 4.12 -5.59
N GLY A 304 -2.79 5.16 -6.01
CA GLY A 304 -1.89 5.10 -7.17
C GLY A 304 -0.85 3.97 -7.15
N PRO A 305 -0.03 3.81 -6.09
CA PRO A 305 0.88 2.69 -5.90
C PRO A 305 0.17 1.35 -5.70
N ASN A 306 -1.07 1.33 -5.19
CA ASN A 306 -1.87 0.10 -5.16
C ASN A 306 -2.21 -0.33 -6.59
N LEU A 307 -2.59 0.61 -7.45
CA LEU A 307 -2.85 0.35 -8.88
C LEU A 307 -1.58 -0.10 -9.59
N ILE A 308 -0.43 0.53 -9.34
CA ILE A 308 0.86 0.07 -9.87
C ILE A 308 1.14 -1.36 -9.42
N ALA A 309 0.99 -1.66 -8.13
CA ALA A 309 1.23 -2.99 -7.59
C ALA A 309 0.30 -4.01 -8.24
N ALA A 310 -0.97 -3.67 -8.42
CA ALA A 310 -1.96 -4.51 -9.09
C ALA A 310 -1.56 -4.75 -10.56
N VAL A 311 -1.22 -3.70 -11.31
CA VAL A 311 -0.81 -3.80 -12.72
C VAL A 311 0.46 -4.64 -12.91
N LEU A 312 1.49 -4.41 -12.10
CA LEU A 312 2.74 -5.17 -12.18
C LEU A 312 2.51 -6.65 -11.84
N THR A 313 1.73 -6.93 -10.80
CA THR A 313 1.46 -8.31 -10.37
C THR A 313 0.48 -9.03 -11.30
N ALA A 314 -0.50 -8.32 -11.88
CA ALA A 314 -1.34 -8.82 -12.97
C ALA A 314 -0.50 -9.22 -14.19
N GLY A 315 0.52 -8.44 -14.53
CA GLY A 315 1.48 -8.77 -15.58
C GLY A 315 2.27 -10.05 -15.30
N THR A 316 2.46 -10.40 -14.03
CA THR A 316 3.06 -11.68 -13.63
C THR A 316 2.03 -12.81 -13.50
N GLY A 317 0.77 -12.60 -13.87
CA GLY A 317 -0.27 -13.63 -13.80
C GLY A 317 -0.95 -13.76 -12.43
N ALA A 318 -0.89 -12.72 -11.58
CA ALA A 318 -1.80 -12.63 -10.44
C ALA A 318 -3.19 -12.27 -10.97
N SER A 319 -4.19 -13.10 -10.69
CA SER A 319 -5.58 -12.70 -10.89
C SER A 319 -5.96 -11.66 -9.85
N TRP A 320 -6.54 -10.55 -10.30
CA TRP A 320 -7.09 -9.52 -9.44
C TRP A 320 -8.58 -9.49 -9.67
N GLU A 321 -9.33 -9.98 -8.69
CA GLU A 321 -10.79 -10.01 -8.76
C GLU A 321 -11.34 -8.87 -7.90
N ALA A 322 -12.04 -7.94 -8.54
CA ALA A 322 -12.88 -6.98 -7.85
C ALA A 322 -14.27 -7.59 -7.72
N ALA A 323 -14.59 -8.11 -6.54
CA ALA A 323 -15.88 -8.72 -6.27
C ALA A 323 -16.74 -7.81 -5.38
N VAL A 324 -17.93 -7.47 -5.86
CA VAL A 324 -19.01 -6.92 -5.04
C VAL A 324 -19.99 -8.06 -4.81
N ARG A 325 -19.99 -8.60 -3.58
CA ARG A 325 -20.87 -9.68 -3.17
C ARG A 325 -21.92 -9.16 -2.20
N ARG A 326 -23.17 -9.59 -2.36
CA ARG A 326 -24.14 -9.40 -1.28
C ARG A 326 -23.93 -10.51 -0.25
N VAL A 327 -23.67 -10.14 1.00
CA VAL A 327 -23.67 -11.11 2.11
C VAL A 327 -25.13 -11.53 2.29
N GLN A 328 -25.45 -12.77 1.96
CA GLN A 328 -26.77 -13.37 2.17
C GLN A 328 -26.85 -13.81 3.65
N PRO A 329 -28.00 -13.65 4.35
CA PRO A 329 -28.12 -14.10 5.73
C PRO A 329 -27.82 -15.60 5.86
N GLU A 330 -26.86 -15.96 6.71
CA GLU A 330 -26.61 -17.34 7.15
C GLU A 330 -27.76 -17.77 8.06
N GLY A 331 -28.92 -18.04 7.47
CA GLY A 331 -30.13 -18.25 8.25
C GLY A 331 -31.35 -18.43 7.39
N GLY A 332 -31.36 -19.49 6.58
CA GLY A 332 -32.62 -20.10 6.14
C GLY A 332 -33.35 -20.66 7.35
N GLY A 333 -33.97 -19.80 8.17
CA GLY A 333 -35.00 -20.22 9.11
C GLY A 333 -36.17 -20.85 8.35
N MET A 334 -37.07 -21.53 9.06
CA MET A 334 -38.23 -22.29 8.54
C MET A 334 -39.04 -21.62 7.40
N LEU A 335 -38.98 -20.28 7.27
CA LEU A 335 -39.52 -19.50 6.15
C LEU A 335 -38.88 -19.80 4.78
N GLY A 336 -37.62 -20.26 4.72
CA GLY A 336 -36.99 -20.74 3.48
C GLY A 336 -37.47 -22.12 3.04
N MET A 337 -38.03 -22.91 3.96
CA MET A 337 -38.61 -24.24 3.67
C MET A 337 -40.07 -24.18 3.25
N LEU A 338 -40.83 -23.14 3.60
CA LEU A 338 -42.29 -23.04 3.42
C LEU A 338 -42.74 -22.47 2.06
N GLY A 339 -41.95 -22.63 1.00
CA GLY A 339 -42.48 -22.45 -0.36
C GLY A 339 -42.56 -21.01 -0.87
N GLY A 340 -41.84 -20.07 -0.27
CA GLY A 340 -41.52 -18.77 -0.91
C GLY A 340 -40.42 -18.86 -1.97
N GLY A 341 -40.04 -20.07 -2.38
CA GLY A 341 -39.05 -20.39 -3.41
C GLY A 341 -39.54 -20.08 -4.83
N GLY A 342 -40.11 -18.89 -5.03
CA GLY A 342 -40.18 -18.30 -6.35
C GLY A 342 -38.75 -18.06 -6.81
N LYS A 343 -38.30 -18.88 -7.76
CA LYS A 343 -37.25 -18.50 -8.71
C LYS A 343 -37.61 -17.12 -9.27
N GLN A 344 -37.18 -16.04 -8.63
CA GLN A 344 -37.08 -14.74 -9.26
C GLN A 344 -35.83 -14.76 -10.14
N ALA A 345 -35.87 -15.66 -11.13
CA ALA A 345 -35.08 -15.62 -12.33
C ALA A 345 -35.49 -14.34 -13.06
N GLY A 346 -34.73 -13.26 -12.87
CA GLY A 346 -35.07 -11.98 -13.51
C GLY A 346 -34.31 -10.74 -13.05
N THR A 347 -33.56 -10.77 -11.95
CA THR A 347 -32.63 -9.66 -11.63
C THR A 347 -31.20 -10.13 -11.71
N ALA A 348 -30.59 -9.90 -12.88
CA ALA A 348 -29.17 -10.10 -13.20
C ALA A 348 -28.23 -9.15 -12.42
N ASP A 349 -28.38 -9.06 -11.09
CA ASP A 349 -27.68 -8.07 -10.26
C ASP A 349 -27.25 -8.59 -8.88
N GLY A 350 -26.96 -9.90 -8.79
CA GLY A 350 -26.74 -10.63 -7.53
C GLY A 350 -25.32 -10.54 -6.97
N ASP A 351 -24.31 -10.95 -7.73
CA ASP A 351 -22.89 -10.86 -7.37
C ASP A 351 -22.12 -10.45 -8.63
N ARG A 352 -21.34 -9.37 -8.56
CA ARG A 352 -20.51 -8.92 -9.69
C ARG A 352 -19.04 -9.09 -9.31
N ALA A 353 -18.42 -10.14 -9.83
CA ALA A 353 -16.97 -10.29 -9.83
C ALA A 353 -16.44 -9.85 -11.21
N VAL A 354 -15.56 -8.87 -11.21
CA VAL A 354 -14.87 -8.40 -12.43
C VAL A 354 -13.40 -8.77 -12.30
N ASP A 355 -12.92 -9.58 -13.24
CA ASP A 355 -11.50 -9.84 -13.38
C ASP A 355 -10.81 -8.64 -14.05
N LEU A 356 -9.93 -7.99 -13.30
CA LEU A 356 -9.19 -6.81 -13.75
C LEU A 356 -8.11 -7.17 -14.79
N GLY A 357 -7.64 -8.43 -14.84
CA GLY A 357 -6.61 -8.87 -15.76
C GLY A 357 -7.05 -8.82 -17.23
N HIS A 358 -8.31 -9.17 -17.48
CA HIS A 358 -8.92 -9.18 -18.82
C HIS A 358 -9.50 -7.83 -19.24
N TRP A 359 -9.43 -6.82 -18.37
CA TRP A 359 -9.90 -5.48 -18.72
C TRP A 359 -9.00 -4.86 -19.79
N ALA A 360 -9.60 -4.48 -20.93
CA ALA A 360 -8.88 -3.93 -22.06
C ALA A 360 -8.91 -2.39 -22.01
N GLY A 361 -7.80 -1.78 -21.62
CA GLY A 361 -7.59 -0.34 -21.78
C GLY A 361 -6.99 -0.06 -23.16
N ALA A 362 -7.65 0.76 -23.99
CA ALA A 362 -7.19 1.09 -25.35
C ALA A 362 -6.98 -0.13 -26.28
N GLY A 363 -7.76 -1.20 -26.09
CA GLY A 363 -7.71 -2.41 -26.92
C GLY A 363 -6.63 -3.43 -26.52
N VAL A 364 -5.80 -3.13 -25.51
CA VAL A 364 -4.77 -4.05 -25.00
C VAL A 364 -5.17 -4.54 -23.60
N PRO A 365 -5.13 -5.85 -23.32
CA PRO A 365 -5.41 -6.39 -21.99
C PRO A 365 -4.45 -5.83 -20.94
N LEU A 366 -4.95 -5.51 -19.75
CA LEU A 366 -4.16 -4.92 -18.67
C LEU A 366 -2.95 -5.78 -18.29
N TRP A 367 -3.08 -7.12 -18.32
CA TRP A 367 -1.98 -8.03 -18.03
C TRP A 367 -0.81 -7.89 -19.01
N VAL A 368 -1.07 -7.58 -20.29
CA VAL A 368 -0.02 -7.36 -21.30
C VAL A 368 0.76 -6.09 -21.00
N ILE A 369 0.04 -5.00 -20.67
CA ILE A 369 0.65 -3.72 -20.28
C ILE A 369 1.51 -3.91 -19.03
N GLY A 370 0.97 -4.61 -18.02
CA GLY A 370 1.68 -4.94 -16.79
C GLY A 370 2.95 -5.76 -17.02
N LEU A 371 2.88 -6.78 -17.88
CA LEU A 371 4.01 -7.64 -18.22
C LEU A 371 5.11 -6.84 -18.93
N LEU A 372 4.75 -6.02 -19.93
CA LEU A 372 5.69 -5.19 -20.67
C LEU A 372 6.39 -4.18 -19.75
N LEU A 373 5.61 -3.47 -18.92
CA LEU A 373 6.16 -2.51 -17.95
C LEU A 373 7.11 -3.20 -16.98
N THR A 374 6.74 -4.37 -16.44
CA THR A 374 7.57 -5.18 -15.55
C THR A 374 8.87 -5.58 -16.24
N LEU A 375 8.81 -6.06 -17.48
CA LEU A 375 9.98 -6.44 -18.27
C LEU A 375 10.95 -5.27 -18.47
N LEU A 376 10.44 -4.10 -18.86
CA LEU A 376 11.24 -2.90 -19.10
C LEU A 376 11.94 -2.41 -17.83
N ILE A 377 11.21 -2.36 -16.70
CA ILE A 377 11.75 -1.95 -15.41
C ILE A 377 12.83 -2.93 -14.95
N LEU A 378 12.60 -4.24 -15.06
CA LEU A 378 13.54 -5.27 -14.61
C LEU A 378 14.78 -5.36 -15.51
N LEU A 379 14.63 -5.12 -16.82
CA LEU A 379 15.74 -4.99 -17.75
C LEU A 379 16.63 -3.81 -17.37
N ALA A 380 16.04 -2.63 -17.14
CA ALA A 380 16.76 -1.44 -16.70
C ALA A 380 17.41 -1.65 -15.32
N ALA A 381 16.70 -2.28 -14.37
CA ALA A 381 17.22 -2.59 -13.05
C ALA A 381 18.41 -3.56 -13.13
N GLY A 382 18.34 -4.61 -13.95
CA GLY A 382 19.46 -5.54 -14.18
C GLY A 382 20.66 -4.87 -14.83
N TYR A 383 20.44 -3.96 -15.78
CA TYR A 383 21.50 -3.15 -16.38
C TYR A 383 22.21 -2.26 -15.35
N VAL A 384 21.45 -1.56 -14.51
CA VAL A 384 22.00 -0.69 -13.47
C VAL A 384 22.66 -1.51 -12.36
N ALA A 385 22.09 -2.65 -11.98
CA ALA A 385 22.66 -3.55 -10.98
C ALA A 385 24.03 -4.05 -11.45
N ALA A 386 24.13 -4.47 -12.71
CA ALA A 386 25.39 -4.89 -13.32
C ALA A 386 26.44 -3.77 -13.36
N ALA A 387 26.04 -2.53 -13.67
CA ALA A 387 26.94 -1.37 -13.64
C ALA A 387 27.44 -1.04 -12.22
N ARG A 388 26.67 -1.46 -11.21
CA ARG A 388 26.93 -1.19 -9.80
C ARG A 388 27.68 -2.31 -9.10
N THR A 389 27.74 -3.52 -9.67
CA THR A 389 28.47 -4.66 -9.14
C THR A 389 29.96 -4.54 -9.51
N PRO A 390 30.89 -4.54 -8.52
CA PRO A 390 32.32 -4.54 -8.80
C PRO A 390 32.74 -5.73 -9.67
N ALA A 391 33.75 -5.56 -10.52
CA ALA A 391 34.34 -6.68 -11.25
C ALA A 391 34.95 -7.67 -10.25
N ARG A 392 34.60 -8.96 -10.38
CA ARG A 392 35.21 -10.03 -9.59
C ARG A 392 36.67 -10.18 -9.99
N THR A 393 37.50 -10.57 -9.05
CA THR A 393 38.89 -10.93 -9.36
C THR A 393 38.91 -12.30 -10.06
N PRO A 394 39.93 -12.60 -10.90
CA PRO A 394 39.99 -13.87 -11.64
C PRO A 394 39.91 -15.11 -10.75
N ARG A 395 40.45 -15.03 -9.51
CA ARG A 395 40.34 -16.09 -8.51
C ARG A 395 38.90 -16.32 -8.05
N GLN A 396 38.15 -15.25 -7.81
CA GLN A 396 36.74 -15.34 -7.41
C GLN A 396 35.83 -15.85 -8.54
N ASP A 397 36.20 -15.62 -9.80
CA ASP A 397 35.48 -16.18 -10.95
C ASP A 397 35.79 -17.68 -11.15
N ALA A 398 37.00 -18.14 -10.82
CA ALA A 398 37.36 -19.56 -10.87
C ALA A 398 36.66 -20.39 -9.79
N ASP A 399 36.49 -19.84 -8.59
CA ASP A 399 35.81 -20.52 -7.46
C ASP A 399 34.27 -20.43 -7.54
N SER A 400 33.73 -19.71 -8.52
CA SER A 400 32.30 -19.42 -8.63
C SER A 400 31.57 -20.43 -9.51
N LEU A 401 30.64 -21.19 -8.91
CA LEU A 401 29.79 -22.14 -9.64
C LEU A 401 28.89 -21.51 -10.72
N LEU A 402 28.60 -20.20 -10.63
CA LEU A 402 27.71 -19.48 -11.56
C LEU A 402 28.41 -18.26 -12.18
N ASP A 403 28.13 -17.96 -13.46
CA ASP A 403 28.52 -16.70 -14.10
C ASP A 403 27.97 -15.51 -13.28
N ARG A 404 28.73 -14.41 -13.18
CA ARG A 404 28.33 -13.18 -12.43
C ARG A 404 26.95 -12.67 -12.86
N HIS A 405 26.64 -12.83 -14.14
CA HIS A 405 25.38 -12.41 -14.74
C HIS A 405 24.23 -13.29 -14.27
N ALA A 406 24.46 -14.60 -14.14
CA ALA A 406 23.49 -15.56 -13.62
C ALA A 406 23.27 -15.39 -12.11
N ASP A 407 24.33 -15.16 -11.32
CA ASP A 407 24.22 -14.87 -9.87
C ASP A 407 23.42 -13.59 -9.60
N THR A 408 23.65 -12.53 -10.38
CA THR A 408 22.87 -11.29 -10.28
C THR A 408 21.41 -11.53 -10.68
N ALA A 409 21.18 -12.30 -11.75
CA ALA A 409 19.84 -12.63 -12.23
C ALA A 409 19.05 -13.46 -11.21
N LEU A 410 19.69 -14.45 -10.59
CA LEU A 410 19.09 -15.28 -9.55
C LEU A 410 18.67 -14.42 -8.35
N ARG A 411 19.54 -13.53 -7.86
CA ARG A 411 19.21 -12.63 -6.73
C ARG A 411 18.08 -11.67 -7.06
N MET A 412 18.08 -11.11 -8.27
CA MET A 412 16.97 -10.28 -8.75
C MET A 412 15.67 -11.08 -8.82
N GLY A 413 15.73 -12.31 -9.35
CA GLY A 413 14.61 -13.25 -9.38
C GLY A 413 14.05 -13.53 -7.99
N ILE A 414 14.90 -13.90 -7.03
CA ILE A 414 14.49 -14.17 -5.64
C ILE A 414 13.86 -12.92 -5.02
N ALA A 415 14.51 -11.75 -5.15
CA ALA A 415 14.01 -10.51 -4.57
C ALA A 415 12.63 -10.13 -5.15
N VAL A 416 12.47 -10.23 -6.47
CA VAL A 416 11.20 -9.91 -7.13
C VAL A 416 10.14 -10.95 -6.78
N GLY A 417 10.46 -12.25 -6.79
CA GLY A 417 9.54 -13.31 -6.40
C GLY A 417 9.01 -13.14 -4.97
N VAL A 418 9.89 -12.82 -4.02
CA VAL A 418 9.49 -12.49 -2.64
C VAL A 418 8.61 -11.24 -2.62
N MET A 419 8.99 -10.20 -3.36
CA MET A 419 8.21 -8.96 -3.44
C MET A 419 6.82 -9.18 -4.06
N THR A 420 6.67 -10.10 -5.01
CA THR A 420 5.40 -10.51 -5.62
C THR A 420 4.50 -11.27 -4.64
N PHE A 421 5.02 -11.82 -3.53
CA PHE A 421 4.18 -12.30 -2.44
C PHE A 421 3.74 -11.18 -1.50
N VAL A 422 4.67 -10.29 -1.15
CA VAL A 422 4.43 -9.22 -0.17
C VAL A 422 3.51 -8.13 -0.73
N LEU A 423 3.71 -7.70 -1.98
CA LEU A 423 2.96 -6.60 -2.60
C LEU A 423 1.45 -6.88 -2.69
N PRO A 424 0.97 -8.01 -3.24
CA PRO A 424 -0.45 -8.32 -3.27
C PRO A 424 -1.03 -8.42 -1.86
N PHE A 425 -0.28 -9.00 -0.90
CA PHE A 425 -0.75 -9.10 0.48
C PHE A 425 -0.98 -7.71 1.11
N LEU A 426 -0.07 -6.77 0.86
CA LEU A 426 -0.22 -5.39 1.35
C LEU A 426 -1.28 -4.59 0.57
N ALA A 427 -1.44 -4.86 -0.72
CA ALA A 427 -2.39 -4.19 -1.60
C ALA A 427 -3.82 -4.75 -1.51
N ARG A 428 -4.02 -5.89 -0.84
CA ARG A 428 -5.36 -6.45 -0.59
C ARG A 428 -6.23 -5.42 0.12
N GLY A 429 -7.43 -5.26 -0.42
CA GLY A 429 -8.46 -4.40 0.12
C GLY A 429 -9.68 -5.24 0.40
N SER A 430 -10.17 -5.25 1.63
CA SER A 430 -11.49 -5.79 1.94
C SER A 430 -12.32 -4.73 2.65
N LEU A 431 -13.51 -4.49 2.10
CA LEU A 431 -14.53 -3.65 2.68
C LEU A 431 -15.78 -4.51 2.82
N ARG A 432 -16.14 -4.87 4.04
CA ARG A 432 -17.40 -5.55 4.34
C ARG A 432 -18.30 -4.59 5.08
N ILE A 433 -19.54 -4.44 4.63
CA ILE A 433 -20.57 -3.65 5.28
C ILE A 433 -21.78 -4.55 5.43
N GLY A 434 -22.04 -5.03 6.63
CA GLY A 434 -23.20 -5.85 7.00
C GLY A 434 -24.26 -5.03 7.72
N ILE A 435 -25.52 -5.36 7.47
CA ILE A 435 -26.69 -4.92 8.21
C ILE A 435 -27.09 -6.08 9.12
N SER A 436 -26.99 -5.86 10.44
CA SER A 436 -27.33 -6.84 11.46
C SER A 436 -28.55 -6.39 12.24
N LEU A 437 -29.52 -7.27 12.41
CA LEU A 437 -30.70 -7.04 13.25
C LEU A 437 -30.63 -8.05 14.39
N MET A 438 -30.60 -7.56 15.64
CA MET A 438 -30.56 -8.42 16.84
C MET A 438 -29.40 -9.43 16.85
N GLY A 439 -28.21 -9.00 16.41
CA GLY A 439 -27.01 -9.85 16.37
C GLY A 439 -27.00 -10.91 15.27
N ARG A 440 -28.02 -10.93 14.38
CA ARG A 440 -28.07 -11.80 13.20
C ARG A 440 -27.88 -10.94 11.94
N GLU A 441 -26.87 -11.26 11.14
CA GLU A 441 -26.65 -10.58 9.85
C GLU A 441 -27.82 -10.88 8.91
N LEU A 442 -28.60 -9.84 8.56
CA LEU A 442 -29.74 -9.94 7.65
C LEU A 442 -29.35 -9.77 6.19
N GLY A 443 -28.19 -9.17 5.95
CA GLY A 443 -27.65 -8.97 4.62
C GLY A 443 -26.51 -7.96 4.64
N GLY A 444 -25.70 -7.90 3.59
CA GLY A 444 -24.59 -6.95 3.52
C GLY A 444 -24.02 -6.78 2.12
N LEU A 445 -23.04 -5.90 1.98
CA LEU A 445 -22.23 -5.70 0.78
C LEU A 445 -20.76 -5.86 1.14
N GLY A 446 -20.11 -6.85 0.53
CA GLY A 446 -18.68 -7.05 0.58
C GLY A 446 -18.05 -6.61 -0.73
N ALA A 447 -17.19 -5.61 -0.71
CA ALA A 447 -16.25 -5.33 -1.78
C ALA A 447 -14.88 -5.89 -1.39
N ALA A 448 -14.37 -6.85 -2.14
CA ALA A 448 -13.05 -7.42 -1.92
C ALA A 448 -12.20 -7.30 -3.19
N LEU A 449 -10.93 -7.00 -2.98
CA LEU A 449 -9.89 -7.04 -3.98
C LEU A 449 -8.94 -8.17 -3.61
N ASP A 450 -9.23 -9.36 -4.13
CA ASP A 450 -8.54 -10.60 -3.79
C ASP A 450 -7.57 -11.04 -4.89
N THR A 451 -6.53 -11.76 -4.47
CA THR A 451 -5.48 -12.28 -5.35
C THR A 451 -5.09 -13.71 -5.00
N GLY A 452 -4.96 -14.54 -6.04
CA GLY A 452 -4.39 -15.89 -5.96
C GLY A 452 -2.88 -15.88 -6.24
N PRO A 453 -1.99 -15.98 -5.24
CA PRO A 453 -0.56 -15.67 -5.42
C PRO A 453 0.30 -16.85 -5.93
N ARG A 454 -0.29 -18.00 -6.28
CA ARG A 454 0.49 -19.25 -6.36
C ARG A 454 1.43 -19.32 -7.57
N LEU A 455 0.93 -19.03 -8.78
CA LEU A 455 1.75 -19.09 -9.99
C LEU A 455 2.48 -17.77 -10.28
N SER A 456 1.99 -16.65 -9.73
CA SER A 456 2.53 -15.32 -10.02
C SER A 456 3.95 -15.09 -9.49
N ALA A 457 4.30 -15.73 -8.36
CA ALA A 457 5.65 -15.60 -7.82
C ALA A 457 6.70 -16.33 -8.67
N LEU A 458 6.34 -17.49 -9.23
CA LEU A 458 7.24 -18.27 -10.09
C LEU A 458 7.45 -17.57 -11.43
N THR A 459 6.38 -17.11 -12.06
CA THR A 459 6.46 -16.31 -13.29
C THR A 459 7.24 -15.01 -13.05
N ALA A 460 6.98 -14.30 -11.96
CA ALA A 460 7.73 -13.09 -11.60
C ALA A 460 9.23 -13.38 -11.40
N PHE A 461 9.56 -14.49 -10.72
CA PHE A 461 10.93 -14.95 -10.55
C PHE A 461 11.61 -15.21 -11.91
N VAL A 462 10.96 -15.97 -12.80
CA VAL A 462 11.51 -16.31 -14.12
C VAL A 462 11.67 -15.07 -14.99
N VAL A 463 10.64 -14.22 -15.08
CA VAL A 463 10.68 -12.97 -15.86
C VAL A 463 11.76 -12.04 -15.31
N ALA A 464 11.88 -11.89 -14.00
CA ALA A 464 12.91 -11.09 -13.38
C ALA A 464 14.31 -11.63 -13.63
N ALA A 465 14.52 -12.94 -13.51
CA ALA A 465 15.79 -13.57 -13.79
C ALA A 465 16.21 -13.35 -15.26
N LEU A 466 15.31 -13.61 -16.22
CA LEU A 466 15.60 -13.45 -17.65
C LEU A 466 15.83 -11.98 -18.04
N ALA A 467 14.96 -11.07 -17.60
CA ALA A 467 15.09 -9.64 -17.90
C ALA A 467 16.36 -9.04 -17.28
N SER A 468 16.65 -9.37 -16.02
CA SER A 468 17.86 -8.86 -15.37
C SER A 468 19.14 -9.48 -15.92
N TYR A 469 19.12 -10.76 -16.33
CA TYR A 469 20.21 -11.38 -17.07
C TYR A 469 20.49 -10.67 -18.39
N ALA A 470 19.44 -10.40 -19.18
CA ALA A 470 19.54 -9.66 -20.43
C ALA A 470 20.11 -8.24 -20.21
N GLY A 471 19.60 -7.51 -19.22
CA GLY A 471 20.07 -6.17 -18.87
C GLY A 471 21.54 -6.18 -18.44
N SER A 472 21.93 -7.19 -17.66
CA SER A 472 23.29 -7.38 -17.18
C SER A 472 24.27 -7.70 -18.33
N ARG A 473 23.87 -8.53 -19.30
CA ARG A 473 24.64 -8.83 -20.51
C ARG A 473 24.74 -7.62 -21.45
N LEU A 474 23.67 -6.84 -21.59
CA LEU A 474 23.69 -5.60 -22.38
C LEU A 474 24.71 -4.60 -21.83
N HIS A 475 24.79 -4.47 -20.50
CA HIS A 475 25.81 -3.66 -19.86
C HIS A 475 27.23 -4.17 -20.17
N GLY A 476 27.46 -5.47 -20.05
CA GLY A 476 28.77 -6.09 -20.37
C GLY A 476 29.21 -5.84 -21.81
N ARG A 477 28.29 -5.94 -22.79
CA ARG A 477 28.57 -5.61 -24.19
C ARG A 477 28.93 -4.14 -24.38
N ARG A 478 28.21 -3.22 -23.72
CA ARG A 478 28.49 -1.78 -23.80
C ARG A 478 29.83 -1.42 -23.16
N ALA A 479 30.17 -2.03 -22.02
CA ALA A 479 31.45 -1.84 -21.36
C ALA A 479 32.62 -2.30 -22.23
N ARG A 480 32.52 -3.48 -22.86
CA ARG A 480 33.53 -3.99 -23.83
C ARG A 480 33.69 -3.07 -25.03
N ARG A 481 32.60 -2.52 -25.57
CA ARG A 481 32.66 -1.54 -26.67
C ARG A 481 33.35 -0.24 -26.24
N ARG A 482 33.13 0.24 -25.01
CA ARG A 482 33.81 1.43 -24.47
C ARG A 482 35.28 1.20 -24.14
N GLN A 483 35.65 -0.01 -23.76
CA GLN A 483 37.05 -0.43 -23.56
C GLN A 483 37.80 -0.69 -24.88
N ARG A 484 37.10 -0.59 -26.02
CA ARG A 484 37.72 -0.34 -27.33
C ARG A 484 37.77 1.17 -27.63
N PRO A 485 38.80 1.92 -27.16
CA PRO A 485 39.23 3.13 -27.85
C PRO A 485 40.63 2.97 -28.47
N THR A 486 40.71 3.33 -29.77
CA THR A 486 41.90 3.84 -30.49
C THR A 486 43.19 3.02 -30.44
N GLY A 487 43.12 1.78 -30.96
CA GLY A 487 44.30 0.95 -31.26
C GLY A 487 44.75 0.99 -32.73
N THR A 488 44.48 2.07 -33.47
CA THR A 488 44.86 2.20 -34.89
C THR A 488 45.32 3.62 -35.23
N ALA A 489 46.30 4.13 -34.50
CA ALA A 489 47.13 5.26 -34.93
C ALA A 489 48.49 5.24 -34.23
N ARG A 490 49.20 4.11 -34.30
CA ARG A 490 50.67 4.16 -34.28
C ARG A 490 51.12 3.44 -35.52
N ALA A 491 51.22 4.23 -36.59
CA ALA A 491 51.89 3.84 -37.82
C ALA A 491 53.20 3.15 -37.43
N ALA A 492 53.31 1.88 -37.81
CA ALA A 492 54.60 1.22 -37.90
C ALA A 492 55.38 2.00 -38.96
N VAL A 493 56.28 2.89 -38.51
CA VAL A 493 57.39 3.33 -39.35
C VAL A 493 58.31 2.12 -39.44
N PRO A 494 58.49 1.48 -40.61
CA PRO A 494 59.52 0.48 -40.77
C PRO A 494 60.85 1.23 -40.80
N GLY A 495 61.49 1.31 -39.63
CA GLY A 495 62.86 1.74 -39.50
C GLY A 495 63.76 0.78 -40.26
N ARG A 496 64.09 1.18 -41.49
CA ARG A 496 65.12 0.67 -42.38
C ARG A 496 66.42 0.45 -41.60
N ARG A 497 66.66 -0.77 -41.12
CA ARG A 497 67.95 -1.15 -40.53
C ARG A 497 68.91 -1.41 -41.69
N ALA A 498 69.78 -0.44 -41.93
CA ALA A 498 70.87 -0.53 -42.87
C ALA A 498 71.77 -1.70 -42.50
N VAL A 499 72.07 -2.49 -43.52
CA VAL A 499 73.12 -3.48 -43.58
C VAL A 499 74.45 -2.75 -43.49
N THR A 500 75.25 -3.03 -42.48
CA THR A 500 76.71 -2.92 -42.55
C THR A 500 77.29 -4.17 -41.91
N SER A 501 77.70 -5.08 -42.78
CA SER A 501 78.76 -6.05 -42.55
C SER A 501 80.01 -5.33 -42.03
N ASP A 502 80.68 -5.91 -41.04
CA ASP A 502 82.11 -6.18 -41.22
C ASP A 502 82.62 -7.30 -40.28
N PRO A 503 83.64 -8.06 -40.72
CA PRO A 503 84.08 -9.30 -40.10
C PRO A 503 85.32 -9.16 -39.20
N ALA A 504 85.55 -10.23 -38.42
CA ALA A 504 86.85 -10.73 -37.95
C ALA A 504 87.75 -9.81 -37.10
N SER A 505 87.96 -10.19 -35.83
CA SER A 505 89.15 -10.95 -35.39
C SER A 505 89.01 -11.38 -33.93
#